data_AF-A0A2D6G6C4-F1
#
_entry.id   AF-A0A2D6G6C4-F1
#
_cell.length_a   1.000
_cell.length_b   1.000
_cell.length_c   1.000
_cell.angle_alpha   90.00
_cell.angle_beta   90.00
_cell.angle_gamma   90.00
#
_symmetry.space_group_name_H-M   'P 1'
#
loop_
_entity.id
_entity.type
_entity.pdbx_description
1 polymer ?
#
loop_
_entity_poly.entity_id
_entity_poly.type
_entity_poly.pdbx_seq_one_letter_code
_entity_poly.pdbx_strand_id
1 'polypeptide(L)'
;MNKNLILLGFLIVLVSGCVQTPTGGVVMEPVEEFYCNSPYIEYQKGNCCLDQNNNNVCDNDEVKTKKIVEEIIEEEVLIEEECPYTCTKDRECMQVFKEGVAVRWACA
;
A
#
# COMPACT_ATOMS: atom_id res chain seq x y z
N MET A 1 -37.82 57.83 -17.40
CA MET A 1 -36.74 56.92 -16.96
C MET A 1 -35.49 57.23 -17.74
N ASN A 2 -34.49 57.78 -17.06
CA ASN A 2 -33.26 58.24 -17.69
C ASN A 2 -32.43 57.00 -17.97
N LYS A 3 -32.27 56.64 -19.25
CA LYS A 3 -31.62 55.38 -19.69
C LYS A 3 -30.18 55.26 -19.15
N ASN A 4 -29.55 56.38 -18.83
CA ASN A 4 -28.21 56.44 -18.22
C ASN A 4 -28.19 55.97 -16.75
N LEU A 5 -29.31 56.03 -16.02
CA LEU A 5 -29.39 55.58 -14.63
C LEU A 5 -29.53 54.05 -14.52
N ILE A 6 -30.13 53.41 -15.53
CA ILE A 6 -30.28 51.94 -15.59
C ILE A 6 -28.95 51.27 -15.95
N LEU A 7 -28.13 51.93 -16.78
CA LEU A 7 -26.78 51.48 -17.14
C LEU A 7 -25.79 51.53 -15.97
N LEU A 8 -25.96 52.50 -15.05
CA LEU A 8 -25.06 52.63 -13.89
C LEU A 8 -25.32 51.56 -12.81
N GLY A 9 -26.57 51.10 -12.67
CA GLY A 9 -26.94 50.06 -11.70
C GLY A 9 -26.42 48.67 -12.07
N PHE A 10 -26.33 48.35 -13.37
CA PHE A 10 -25.88 47.03 -13.82
C PHE A 10 -24.37 46.81 -13.67
N LEU A 11 -23.58 47.89 -13.62
CA LEU A 11 -22.12 47.83 -13.46
C LEU A 11 -21.69 47.45 -12.03
N ILE A 12 -22.50 47.78 -11.02
CA ILE A 12 -22.17 47.58 -9.60
C ILE A 12 -22.37 46.10 -9.19
N VAL A 13 -23.28 45.38 -9.85
CA VAL A 13 -23.59 43.98 -9.54
C VAL A 13 -22.48 43.00 -9.97
N LEU A 14 -21.60 43.39 -10.90
CA LEU A 14 -20.54 42.50 -11.42
C LEU A 14 -19.26 42.48 -10.57
N VAL A 15 -19.10 43.39 -9.59
CA VAL A 15 -17.86 43.49 -8.78
C VAL A 15 -17.93 42.66 -7.49
N SER A 16 -19.07 42.03 -7.18
CA SER A 16 -19.24 41.21 -5.96
C SER A 16 -18.97 39.72 -6.16
N GLY A 17 -18.47 39.31 -7.34
CA GLY A 17 -18.11 37.92 -7.62
C GLY A 17 -16.67 37.62 -7.24
N CYS A 18 -16.50 36.58 -6.40
CA CYS A 18 -15.23 35.90 -6.06
C CYS A 18 -14.41 36.51 -4.90
N VAL A 19 -14.91 36.35 -3.67
CA VAL A 19 -14.01 36.11 -2.53
C VAL A 19 -13.45 34.70 -2.69
N GLN A 20 -12.21 34.60 -3.17
CA GLN A 20 -11.46 33.35 -3.19
C GLN A 20 -10.94 33.09 -1.77
N THR A 21 -11.59 32.21 -1.03
CA THR A 21 -10.98 31.59 0.15
C THR A 21 -9.88 30.62 -0.32
N PRO A 22 -8.68 30.63 0.28
CA PRO A 22 -7.60 29.74 -0.10
C PRO A 22 -7.87 28.35 0.48
N THR A 23 -8.72 27.56 -0.17
CA THR A 23 -8.82 26.13 0.11
C THR A 23 -7.93 25.37 -0.85
N GLY A 24 -6.64 25.74 -0.84
CA GLY A 24 -5.54 24.87 -1.24
C GLY A 24 -5.11 24.03 -0.04
N GLY A 25 -6.08 23.40 0.64
CA GLY A 25 -5.79 22.31 1.55
C GLY A 25 -5.49 21.11 0.69
N VAL A 26 -4.21 20.78 0.53
CA VAL A 26 -3.83 19.41 0.17
C VAL A 26 -4.46 18.57 1.28
N VAL A 27 -5.56 17.88 0.96
CA VAL A 27 -6.01 16.76 1.78
C VAL A 27 -4.86 15.78 1.65
N MET A 28 -3.96 15.80 2.62
CA MET A 28 -3.11 14.67 2.88
C MET A 28 -4.11 13.61 3.35
N GLU A 29 -4.63 12.83 2.41
CA GLU A 29 -5.06 11.48 2.72
C GLU A 29 -3.94 10.90 3.59
N PRO A 30 -4.27 10.24 4.72
CA PRO A 30 -3.26 9.48 5.41
C PRO A 30 -2.65 8.58 4.33
N VAL A 31 -1.38 8.82 4.03
CA VAL A 31 -0.60 7.88 3.25
C VAL A 31 -0.59 6.67 4.15
N GLU A 32 -1.53 5.74 3.93
CA GLU A 32 -1.39 4.39 4.44
C GLU A 32 0.01 4.01 4.00
N GLU A 33 0.91 3.87 4.98
CA GLU A 33 2.32 3.54 4.76
C GLU A 33 2.36 2.12 4.19
N PHE A 34 2.00 1.99 2.92
CA PHE A 34 2.22 0.78 2.16
C PHE A 34 3.70 0.80 1.78
N TYR A 35 4.50 0.30 2.71
CA TYR A 35 5.94 0.23 2.58
C TYR A 35 6.32 -1.24 2.41
N CYS A 36 6.78 -1.59 1.22
CA CYS A 36 7.36 -2.91 0.97
C CYS A 36 8.59 -3.09 1.88
N ASN A 37 8.61 -4.19 2.63
CA ASN A 37 9.78 -4.50 3.46
C ASN A 37 10.90 -5.00 2.56
N SER A 38 12.13 -4.54 2.81
CA SER A 38 13.33 -5.07 2.13
C SER A 38 13.37 -6.61 2.22
N PRO A 39 13.71 -7.33 1.13
CA PRO A 39 14.23 -6.85 -0.16
C PRO A 39 13.16 -6.56 -1.23
N TYR A 40 11.93 -6.24 -0.83
CA TYR A 40 10.85 -5.94 -1.77
C TYR A 40 10.69 -4.43 -1.98
N ILE A 41 10.37 -4.02 -3.20
CA ILE A 41 10.14 -2.62 -3.60
C ILE A 41 8.72 -2.42 -4.13
N GLU A 42 8.20 -1.20 -4.00
CA GLU A 42 6.89 -0.83 -4.55
C GLU A 42 7.03 -0.38 -6.01
N TYR A 43 6.37 -1.09 -6.92
CA TYR A 43 6.44 -0.81 -8.37
C TYR A 43 5.15 -0.26 -8.95
N GLN A 44 4.04 -0.57 -8.30
CA GLN A 44 2.72 -0.01 -8.52
C GLN A 44 2.11 0.27 -7.16
N LYS A 45 1.26 1.29 -7.06
CA LYS A 45 0.61 1.68 -5.80
C LYS A 45 -0.03 0.45 -5.15
N GLY A 46 0.46 0.04 -3.98
CA GLY A 46 -0.06 -1.12 -3.25
C GLY A 46 0.50 -2.48 -3.67
N ASN A 47 1.49 -2.55 -4.56
CA ASN A 47 2.09 -3.81 -5.04
C ASN A 47 3.60 -3.86 -4.81
N CYS A 48 4.05 -4.89 -4.09
CA CYS A 48 5.46 -5.18 -3.82
C CYS A 48 6.02 -6.23 -4.79
N CYS A 49 7.24 -6.01 -5.28
CA CYS A 49 8.00 -6.99 -6.06
C CYS A 49 9.37 -7.24 -5.40
N LEU A 50 9.96 -8.42 -5.62
CA LEU A 50 11.30 -8.75 -5.12
C LEU A 50 12.37 -7.98 -5.90
N ASP A 51 13.35 -7.42 -5.18
CA ASP A 51 14.54 -6.74 -5.69
C ASP A 51 15.77 -7.22 -4.90
N GLN A 52 16.18 -8.46 -5.11
CA GLN A 52 17.30 -9.11 -4.41
C GLN A 52 18.64 -8.45 -4.72
N ASN A 53 18.79 -7.83 -5.89
CA ASN A 53 20.01 -7.15 -6.29
C ASN A 53 20.02 -5.63 -5.99
N ASN A 54 18.95 -5.10 -5.39
CA ASN A 54 18.75 -3.69 -5.02
C ASN A 54 18.96 -2.71 -6.20
N ASN A 55 18.65 -3.15 -7.43
CA ASN A 55 18.77 -2.28 -8.60
C ASN A 55 17.54 -1.37 -8.78
N ASN A 56 16.53 -1.48 -7.92
CA ASN A 56 15.26 -0.76 -7.98
C ASN A 56 14.46 -1.08 -9.25
N VAL A 57 14.67 -2.25 -9.82
CA VAL A 57 13.93 -2.81 -10.93
C VAL A 57 13.24 -4.06 -10.42
N CYS A 58 11.95 -4.20 -10.73
CA CYS A 58 11.31 -5.50 -10.58
C CYS A 58 11.83 -6.42 -11.67
N ASP A 59 12.94 -7.08 -11.38
CA ASP A 59 13.41 -8.19 -12.19
C ASP A 59 12.41 -9.32 -11.95
N ASN A 60 11.36 -9.43 -12.79
CA ASN A 60 10.15 -10.27 -12.66
C ASN A 60 10.32 -11.67 -12.06
N ASP A 61 11.52 -12.22 -12.11
CA ASP A 61 11.97 -13.49 -11.58
C ASP A 61 13.50 -13.38 -11.50
N GLU A 62 14.10 -13.10 -10.35
CA GLU A 62 15.57 -13.17 -10.20
C GLU A 62 16.08 -14.64 -10.22
N VAL A 63 15.68 -15.40 -11.24
CA VAL A 63 16.26 -16.62 -11.85
C VAL A 63 16.45 -17.87 -10.96
N LYS A 64 16.39 -17.83 -9.63
CA LYS A 64 16.84 -18.95 -8.77
C LYS A 64 15.79 -19.94 -8.26
N THR A 65 14.49 -19.71 -8.39
CA THR A 65 13.51 -20.77 -8.14
C THR A 65 13.54 -21.82 -9.27
N LYS A 66 14.05 -21.47 -10.45
CA LYS A 66 13.98 -22.30 -11.68
C LYS A 66 14.92 -23.51 -11.71
N LYS A 67 16.00 -23.55 -10.94
CA LYS A 67 16.92 -24.71 -10.91
C LYS A 67 16.66 -25.68 -9.76
N ILE A 68 15.93 -25.24 -8.73
CA ILE A 68 15.76 -26.01 -7.49
C ILE A 68 14.45 -26.82 -7.55
N VAL A 69 13.40 -26.32 -8.22
CA VAL A 69 12.10 -27.01 -8.25
C VAL A 69 12.04 -28.21 -9.21
N GLU A 70 12.82 -28.22 -10.30
CA GLU A 70 12.86 -29.37 -11.22
C GLU A 70 13.59 -30.59 -10.63
N GLU A 71 14.42 -30.41 -9.61
CA GLU A 71 15.16 -31.50 -8.93
C GLU A 71 14.45 -32.01 -7.66
N ILE A 72 13.42 -31.30 -7.16
CA ILE A 72 12.67 -31.65 -5.94
C ILE A 72 11.39 -32.47 -6.24
N ILE A 73 11.14 -32.82 -7.51
CA ILE A 73 10.03 -33.71 -7.89
C ILE A 73 10.46 -35.18 -7.71
N GLU A 74 10.69 -35.64 -6.49
CA GLU A 74 10.57 -37.08 -6.15
C GLU A 74 10.58 -37.40 -4.65
N GLU A 75 10.91 -36.46 -3.77
CA GLU A 75 10.82 -36.68 -2.32
C GLU A 75 9.88 -35.65 -1.69
N GLU A 76 8.81 -36.14 -1.07
CA GLU A 76 7.79 -35.36 -0.38
C GLU A 76 8.45 -34.65 0.82
N VAL A 77 9.03 -33.47 0.58
CA VAL A 77 9.63 -32.65 1.63
C VAL A 77 8.49 -32.06 2.45
N LEU A 78 8.22 -32.68 3.60
CA LEU A 78 7.40 -32.13 4.67
C LEU A 78 8.11 -30.87 5.21
N ILE A 79 7.80 -29.71 4.65
CA ILE A 79 8.31 -28.44 5.15
C ILE A 79 7.52 -28.12 6.42
N GLU A 80 8.13 -28.38 7.59
CA GLU A 80 7.62 -27.86 8.86
C GLU A 80 7.74 -26.33 8.83
N GLU A 81 6.62 -25.63 8.70
CA GLU A 81 6.61 -24.16 8.79
C GLU A 81 6.92 -23.72 10.22
N GLU A 82 8.09 -23.11 10.42
CA GLU A 82 8.46 -22.49 11.68
C GLU A 82 7.72 -21.15 11.89
N CYS A 83 7.48 -20.77 13.15
CA CYS A 83 6.82 -19.51 13.46
C CYS A 83 7.65 -18.30 12.98
N PRO A 84 7.06 -17.33 12.26
CA PRO A 84 7.77 -16.15 11.73
C PRO A 84 7.99 -15.04 12.75
N TYR A 85 7.51 -15.17 13.99
CA TYR A 85 7.49 -14.11 14.99
C TYR A 85 8.24 -14.49 16.26
N THR A 86 8.99 -13.53 16.80
CA THR A 86 9.54 -13.64 18.16
C THR A 86 8.53 -13.10 19.16
N CYS A 87 7.99 -13.98 20.02
CA CYS A 87 7.06 -13.58 21.06
C CYS A 87 7.78 -13.02 22.29
N THR A 88 7.09 -12.17 23.06
CA THR A 88 7.56 -11.74 24.39
C THR A 88 7.67 -12.94 25.33
N LYS A 89 8.53 -12.85 26.36
CA LYS A 89 8.96 -13.98 27.22
C LYS A 89 7.85 -14.88 27.79
N ASP A 90 6.62 -14.40 27.87
CA ASP A 90 5.50 -15.12 28.46
C ASP A 90 4.42 -15.53 27.45
N ARG A 91 4.72 -15.48 26.15
CA ARG A 91 3.79 -15.83 25.07
C ARG A 91 4.42 -16.82 24.11
N GLU A 92 3.61 -17.73 23.62
CA GLU A 92 4.04 -18.75 22.66
C GLU A 92 3.44 -18.45 21.28
N CYS A 93 4.25 -18.65 20.25
CA CYS A 93 3.75 -18.50 18.90
C CYS A 93 2.99 -19.75 18.48
N MET A 94 1.71 -19.59 18.16
CA MET A 94 0.84 -20.70 17.77
C MET A 94 0.04 -20.39 16.52
N GLN A 95 -0.31 -21.45 15.79
CA GLN A 95 -1.24 -21.35 14.66
C GLN A 95 -2.65 -21.12 15.18
N VAL A 96 -3.29 -20.09 14.65
CA VAL A 96 -4.70 -19.78 14.88
C VAL A 96 -5.51 -20.47 13.81
N PHE A 97 -6.44 -21.32 14.22
CA PHE A 97 -7.32 -22.06 13.33
C PHE A 97 -8.70 -21.42 13.27
N LYS A 98 -9.27 -21.34 12.07
CA LYS A 98 -10.67 -21.01 11.83
C LYS A 98 -11.27 -22.13 11.00
N GLU A 99 -12.34 -22.74 11.50
CA GLU A 99 -13.03 -23.86 10.82
C GLU A 99 -12.09 -25.03 10.49
N GLY A 100 -11.11 -25.28 11.36
CA GLY A 100 -10.13 -26.35 11.18
C GLY A 100 -8.98 -26.02 10.22
N VAL A 101 -8.95 -24.81 9.65
CA VAL A 101 -7.89 -24.36 8.75
C VAL A 101 -7.01 -23.34 9.46
N ALA A 102 -5.69 -23.51 9.38
CA ALA A 102 -4.72 -22.54 9.89
C ALA A 102 -4.84 -21.24 9.07
N VAL A 103 -5.16 -20.12 9.72
CA VAL A 103 -5.37 -18.83 9.05
C VAL A 103 -4.26 -17.82 9.31
N ARG A 104 -3.54 -17.95 10.43
CA ARG A 104 -2.40 -17.09 10.77
C ARG A 104 -1.61 -17.67 11.95
N TRP A 105 -0.41 -17.16 12.15
CA TRP A 105 0.34 -17.31 13.39
C TRP A 105 0.03 -16.15 14.34
N ALA A 106 0.02 -16.40 15.65
CA ALA A 106 -0.12 -15.36 16.66
C ALA A 106 0.63 -15.73 17.95
N CYS A 107 1.14 -14.72 18.64
CA CYS A 107 1.65 -14.88 20.00
C CYS A 107 0.48 -14.86 20.98
N ALA A 108 0.19 -15.99 21.60
CA ALA A 108 -0.91 -16.16 22.56
C ALA A 108 -0.42 -16.70 23.91
#